data_AF-A0A956S6Y9-F1
#
_entry.id   AF-A0A956S6Y9-F1
#
_cell.length_a   1.000
_cell.length_b   1.000
_cell.length_c   1.000
_cell.angle_alpha   90.00
_cell.angle_beta   90.00
_cell.angle_gamma   90.00
#
_symmetry.space_group_name_H-M   'P 1'
#
loop_
_entity.id
_entity.type
_entity.pdbx_description
1 polymer ?
#
loop_
_entity_poly.entity_id
_entity_poly.type
_entity_poly.pdbx_seq_one_letter_code
_entity_poly.pdbx_strand_id
1 'polypeptide(L)'
;MDCEADGSIPHLYSMISLGAVQLDNLENTFYAEMSPISDNYMQQALDVTGFTRVQTLNFRNPESVMLEFKEWLDKIECDRLTFVADNAGFDWSFINYYFYRFLGHNPFGYSPMSITWLYKGLVKDTW
;
A
#
# COMPACT_ATOMS: atom_id res chain seq x y z
N MET A 1 -1.45 7.27 0.10
CA MET A 1 -0.84 5.93 0.03
C MET A 1 -1.17 5.35 -1.32
N ASP A 2 -0.23 4.60 -1.85
CA ASP A 2 -0.28 3.99 -3.17
C ASP A 2 0.60 2.75 -3.12
N CYS A 3 0.18 1.65 -3.72
CA CYS A 3 0.99 0.44 -3.79
C CYS A 3 0.91 -0.23 -5.15
N GLU A 4 2.04 -0.79 -5.56
CA GLU A 4 2.11 -1.61 -6.76
C GLU A 4 2.17 -3.07 -6.37
N ALA A 5 1.49 -3.92 -7.14
CA ALA A 5 1.44 -5.35 -6.91
C ALA A 5 1.66 -6.14 -8.20
N ASP A 6 2.09 -7.39 -8.06
CA ASP A 6 2.28 -8.31 -9.18
C ASP A 6 0.97 -9.05 -9.57
N GLY A 7 -0.19 -8.57 -9.10
CA GLY A 7 -1.50 -9.07 -9.48
C GLY A 7 -2.66 -8.41 -8.72
N SER A 8 -3.87 -8.94 -8.91
CA SER A 8 -5.10 -8.20 -8.61
C SER A 8 -5.59 -8.25 -7.16
N ILE A 9 -5.18 -9.25 -6.39
CA ILE A 9 -5.65 -9.43 -5.01
C ILE A 9 -4.53 -9.88 -4.06
N PRO A 10 -4.56 -9.43 -2.80
CA PRO A 10 -3.65 -9.94 -1.78
C PRO A 10 -3.86 -11.44 -1.53
N HIS A 11 -2.90 -12.08 -0.85
CA HIS A 11 -2.82 -13.53 -0.60
C HIS A 11 -2.48 -14.39 -1.82
N LEU A 12 -3.13 -14.17 -2.97
CA LEU A 12 -2.75 -14.85 -4.21
C LEU A 12 -1.54 -14.22 -4.86
N TYR A 13 -1.45 -12.90 -4.83
CA TYR A 13 -0.38 -12.08 -5.40
C TYR A 13 0.33 -11.27 -4.32
N SER A 14 1.40 -10.58 -4.72
CA SER A 14 2.31 -9.87 -3.83
C SER A 14 2.33 -8.37 -4.14
N MET A 15 2.35 -7.56 -3.10
CA MET A 15 2.77 -6.16 -3.17
C MET A 15 4.28 -6.10 -3.45
N ILE A 16 4.66 -5.24 -4.40
CA ILE A 16 6.02 -5.05 -4.91
C ILE A 16 6.60 -3.73 -4.41
N SER A 17 5.80 -2.67 -4.32
CA SER A 17 6.21 -1.41 -3.73
C SER A 17 5.07 -0.72 -2.98
N LEU A 18 5.45 0.16 -2.07
CA LEU A 18 4.55 0.95 -1.23
C LEU A 18 5.09 2.38 -1.13
N GLY A 19 4.22 3.35 -1.42
CA GLY A 19 4.45 4.78 -1.24
C GLY A 19 3.45 5.39 -0.25
N ALA A 20 3.96 6.21 0.67
CA ALA A 20 3.15 6.98 1.60
C ALA A 20 3.71 8.40 1.78
N VAL A 21 2.81 9.35 2.07
CA VAL A 21 3.14 10.74 2.39
C VAL A 21 2.23 11.20 3.52
N GLN A 22 2.78 11.98 4.46
CA GLN A 22 2.00 12.63 5.50
C GLN A 22 1.33 13.89 4.93
N LEU A 23 -0.01 13.99 5.00
CA LEU A 23 -0.74 15.10 4.37
C LEU A 23 -0.39 16.48 4.96
N ASP A 24 -0.13 16.56 6.26
CA ASP A 24 0.23 17.81 6.95
C ASP A 24 1.73 18.16 6.82
N ASN A 25 2.54 17.25 6.29
CA ASN A 25 3.97 17.46 6.01
C ASN A 25 4.39 16.65 4.77
N LEU A 26 4.25 17.26 3.61
CA LEU A 26 4.51 16.59 2.32
C LEU A 26 5.98 16.21 2.09
N GLU A 27 6.91 16.73 2.89
CA GLU A 27 8.32 16.29 2.86
C GLU A 27 8.52 14.96 3.60
N ASN A 28 7.64 14.64 4.55
CA ASN A 28 7.68 13.37 5.27
C ASN A 28 7.04 12.28 4.41
N THR A 29 7.89 11.50 3.76
CA THR A 29 7.53 10.44 2.82
C THR A 29 8.13 9.10 3.23
N PHE A 30 7.47 8.03 2.82
CA PHE A 30 7.97 6.67 2.90
C PHE A 30 7.84 6.01 1.55
N TYR A 31 8.91 5.38 1.08
CA TYR A 31 8.90 4.54 -0.11
C TYR A 31 9.72 3.30 0.14
N ALA A 32 9.21 2.15 -0.27
CA ALA A 32 9.95 0.90 -0.22
C ALA A 32 9.51 -0.06 -1.31
N GLU A 33 10.48 -0.85 -1.76
CA GLU A 33 10.30 -2.00 -2.64
C GLU A 33 10.54 -3.28 -1.84
N MET A 34 9.73 -4.31 -2.10
CA MET A 34 9.79 -5.57 -1.37
C MET A 34 9.60 -6.78 -2.27
N SER A 35 10.20 -7.89 -1.87
CA SER A 35 10.16 -9.11 -2.67
C SER A 35 8.79 -9.80 -2.59
N PRO A 36 8.40 -10.55 -3.63
CA PRO A 36 7.14 -11.28 -3.64
C PRO A 36 7.02 -12.29 -2.51
N ILE A 37 5.79 -12.52 -2.05
CA ILE A 37 5.43 -13.49 -0.99
C ILE A 37 4.68 -14.72 -1.53
N SER A 38 4.46 -14.74 -2.85
CA SER A 38 3.75 -15.76 -3.61
C SER A 38 4.50 -16.03 -4.92
N ASP A 39 4.42 -17.26 -5.42
CA ASP A 39 4.95 -17.63 -6.73
C ASP A 39 4.03 -17.18 -7.88
N ASN A 40 2.76 -16.87 -7.59
CA ASN A 40 1.84 -16.37 -8.61
C ASN A 40 2.16 -14.91 -8.92
N TYR A 41 2.13 -14.58 -10.21
CA TYR A 41 2.19 -13.21 -10.70
C TYR A 41 1.46 -13.11 -12.04
N MET A 42 1.01 -11.90 -12.37
CA MET A 42 0.48 -11.56 -13.68
C MET A 42 1.52 -10.73 -14.42
N GLN A 43 1.96 -11.19 -15.59
CA GLN A 43 2.94 -10.45 -16.40
C GLN A 43 2.46 -9.02 -16.70
N GLN A 44 1.17 -8.87 -17.01
CA GLN A 44 0.54 -7.58 -17.29
C GLN A 44 0.62 -6.60 -16.12
N ALA A 45 0.55 -7.09 -14.88
CA ALA A 45 0.68 -6.26 -13.68
C ALA A 45 2.13 -5.78 -13.52
N LEU A 46 3.10 -6.68 -13.70
CA LEU A 46 4.52 -6.33 -13.67
C LEU A 46 4.90 -5.30 -14.74
N ASP A 47 4.33 -5.42 -15.94
CA ASP A 47 4.56 -4.47 -17.04
C ASP A 47 4.13 -3.04 -16.66
N VAL A 48 3.09 -2.88 -15.82
CA VAL A 48 2.66 -1.58 -15.28
C VAL A 48 3.65 -1.04 -14.26
N THR A 49 4.17 -1.90 -13.38
CA THR A 49 5.13 -1.50 -12.34
C THR A 49 6.52 -1.13 -12.91
N GLY A 50 6.83 -1.58 -14.14
CA GLY A 50 8.14 -1.40 -14.76
C GLY A 50 9.24 -2.34 -14.26
N PHE A 51 8.90 -3.32 -13.41
CA PHE A 51 9.82 -4.32 -12.90
C PHE A 51 9.65 -5.68 -13.58
N THR A 52 10.76 -6.35 -13.86
CA THR A 52 10.73 -7.77 -14.21
C THR A 52 10.57 -8.63 -12.97
N ARG A 53 9.98 -9.82 -13.12
CA ARG A 53 9.85 -10.77 -12.01
C ARG A 53 11.20 -11.06 -11.34
N VAL A 54 12.27 -11.24 -12.13
CA VAL A 54 13.61 -11.51 -11.61
C VAL A 54 14.15 -10.36 -10.77
N GLN A 55 13.89 -9.10 -11.14
CA GLN A 55 14.27 -7.95 -10.32
C GLN A 55 13.54 -7.97 -8.98
N THR A 56 12.22 -8.18 -8.98
CA THR A 56 11.40 -8.18 -7.75
C THR A 56 11.85 -9.22 -6.73
N LEU A 57 12.35 -10.39 -7.18
CA LEU A 57 12.86 -11.43 -6.28
C LEU A 57 14.11 -11.00 -5.49
N ASN A 58 14.84 -9.99 -5.98
CA ASN A 58 16.02 -9.43 -5.31
C ASN A 58 15.71 -8.23 -4.42
N PHE A 59 14.43 -7.85 -4.30
CA PHE A 59 14.01 -6.76 -3.42
C PHE A 59 14.09 -7.16 -1.94
N ARG A 60 13.83 -6.16 -1.08
CA ARG A 60 13.96 -6.28 0.38
C ARG A 60 12.93 -7.26 0.94
N ASN A 61 13.24 -7.86 2.08
CA ASN A 61 12.29 -8.75 2.75
C ASN A 61 11.01 -7.98 3.17
N PRO A 62 9.80 -8.47 2.82
CA PRO A 62 8.54 -7.79 3.13
C PRO A 62 8.27 -7.57 4.62
N GLU A 63 8.65 -8.51 5.48
CA GLU A 63 8.45 -8.38 6.93
C GLU A 63 9.27 -7.20 7.47
N SER A 64 10.53 -7.08 7.05
CA SER A 64 11.39 -5.97 7.42
C SER A 64 10.86 -4.63 6.90
N VAL A 65 10.37 -4.59 5.66
CA VAL A 65 9.78 -3.37 5.08
C VAL A 65 8.52 -2.95 5.83
N MET A 66 7.64 -3.89 6.17
CA MET A 66 6.43 -3.58 6.93
C MET A 66 6.73 -3.11 8.35
N LEU A 67 7.75 -3.68 9.00
CA LEU A 67 8.21 -3.20 10.30
C LEU A 67 8.72 -1.75 10.22
N GLU A 68 9.56 -1.43 9.24
CA GLU A 68 10.04 -0.07 9.01
C GLU A 68 8.90 0.90 8.70
N PHE A 69 7.91 0.46 7.92
CA PHE A 69 6.74 1.27 7.64
C PHE A 69 5.94 1.57 8.91
N LYS A 70 5.75 0.58 9.78
CA LYS A 70 5.13 0.77 11.09
C LYS A 70 5.92 1.73 11.96
N GLU A 71 7.25 1.60 12.02
CA GLU A 71 8.11 2.52 12.77
C GLU A 71 8.08 3.95 12.21
N TRP A 72 7.89 4.11 10.91
CA TRP A 72 7.66 5.41 10.29
C TRP A 72 6.30 6.00 10.71
N LEU A 73 5.24 5.20 10.71
CA LEU A 73 3.91 5.62 11.17
C LEU A 73 3.89 6.01 12.65
N ASP A 74 4.61 5.29 13.51
CA ASP A 74 4.70 5.59 14.94
C ASP A 74 5.32 6.97 15.24
N LYS A 75 6.09 7.54 14.31
CA LYS A 75 6.70 8.87 14.43
C LYS A 75 5.73 9.99 14.07
N ILE A 76 4.57 9.66 13.51
CA ILE A 76 3.56 10.65 13.12
C ILE A 76 2.69 10.97 14.35
N GLU A 77 2.83 12.18 14.86
CA GLU A 77 2.01 12.68 15.97
C GLU A 77 0.57 12.94 15.48
N CYS A 78 -0.35 12.04 15.82
CA CYS A 78 -1.77 12.18 15.53
C CYS A 78 -2.65 11.38 16.50
N ASP A 79 -3.91 11.79 16.66
CA ASP A 79 -4.88 11.03 17.47
C ASP A 79 -5.27 9.71 16.81
N ARG A 80 -5.35 9.70 15.47
CA ARG A 80 -5.74 8.54 14.68
C ARG A 80 -5.15 8.59 13.27
N LEU A 81 -4.43 7.53 12.90
CA LEU A 81 -3.97 7.32 11.54
C LEU A 81 -5.16 7.03 10.60
N THR A 82 -5.23 7.78 9.50
CA THR A 82 -6.26 7.62 8.48
C THR A 82 -5.61 7.26 7.15
N PHE A 83 -6.06 6.16 6.55
CA PHE A 83 -5.59 5.75 5.24
C PHE A 83 -6.29 6.55 4.15
N VAL A 84 -5.52 7.17 3.28
CA VAL A 84 -6.03 7.93 2.11
C VAL A 84 -5.31 7.44 0.86
N ALA A 85 -6.07 7.11 -0.18
CA ALA A 85 -5.53 6.71 -1.48
C ALA A 85 -6.47 7.16 -2.61
N ASP A 86 -6.00 7.11 -3.85
CA ASP A 86 -6.89 7.32 -5.00
C ASP A 86 -7.72 6.05 -5.25
N ASN A 87 -7.04 4.92 -5.50
CA ASN A 87 -7.65 3.60 -5.63
C ASN A 87 -7.78 2.87 -4.28
N ALA A 88 -8.49 3.51 -3.35
CA ALA A 88 -8.62 3.03 -1.98
C ALA A 88 -9.09 1.58 -1.84
N GLY A 89 -9.88 1.04 -2.78
CA GLY A 89 -10.29 -0.37 -2.73
C GLY A 89 -9.12 -1.34 -2.92
N PHE A 90 -8.25 -1.06 -3.89
CA PHE A 90 -7.10 -1.88 -4.21
C PHE A 90 -5.99 -1.72 -3.17
N ASP A 91 -5.54 -0.48 -2.95
CA ASP A 91 -4.38 -0.20 -2.09
C ASP A 91 -4.61 -0.65 -0.66
N TRP A 92 -5.81 -0.37 -0.13
CA TRP A 92 -6.21 -0.79 1.20
C TRP A 92 -6.18 -2.30 1.36
N SER A 93 -6.60 -3.06 0.34
CA SER A 93 -6.66 -4.51 0.43
C SER A 93 -5.26 -5.11 0.64
N PHE A 94 -4.26 -4.63 -0.08
CA PHE A 94 -2.87 -5.06 0.05
C PHE A 94 -2.26 -4.61 1.37
N ILE A 95 -2.41 -3.32 1.71
CA ILE A 95 -1.83 -2.77 2.94
C ILE A 95 -2.44 -3.44 4.18
N ASN A 96 -3.76 -3.57 4.24
CA ASN A 96 -4.43 -4.27 5.32
C ASN A 96 -3.96 -5.73 5.44
N TYR A 97 -3.87 -6.45 4.31
CA TYR A 97 -3.39 -7.83 4.31
C TYR A 97 -1.95 -7.95 4.82
N TYR A 98 -1.05 -7.08 4.36
CA TYR A 98 0.37 -7.11 4.76
C TYR A 98 0.55 -6.76 6.23
N PHE A 99 -0.18 -5.77 6.74
CA PHE A 99 -0.18 -5.44 8.18
C PHE A 99 -0.59 -6.65 9.03
N TYR A 100 -1.70 -7.30 8.71
CA TYR A 100 -2.12 -8.49 9.45
C TYR A 100 -1.16 -9.67 9.27
N ARG A 101 -0.62 -9.88 8.08
CA ARG A 101 0.29 -11.00 7.78
C ARG A 101 1.61 -10.89 8.54
N PHE A 102 2.18 -9.69 8.65
CA PHE A 102 3.53 -9.50 9.22
C PHE A 102 3.52 -8.93 10.65
N LEU A 103 2.53 -8.11 11.00
CA LEU A 103 2.50 -7.39 12.29
C LEU A 103 1.28 -7.73 13.15
N GLY A 104 0.36 -8.56 12.63
CA GLY A 104 -0.82 -9.05 13.35
C GLY A 104 -1.94 -8.03 13.59
N HIS A 105 -1.75 -6.76 13.20
CA HIS A 105 -2.73 -5.69 13.34
C HIS A 105 -2.52 -4.60 12.28
N ASN A 106 -3.59 -3.87 11.95
CA ASN A 106 -3.56 -2.72 11.04
C ASN A 106 -3.86 -1.42 11.81
N PRO A 107 -2.94 -0.43 11.83
CA PRO A 107 -3.12 0.82 12.59
C PRO A 107 -4.20 1.74 12.00
N PHE A 108 -4.58 1.56 10.73
CA PHE A 108 -5.52 2.45 10.02
C PHE A 108 -7.00 2.09 10.25
N GLY A 109 -7.30 0.96 10.90
CA GLY A 109 -8.67 0.48 11.12
C GLY A 109 -9.21 -0.36 9.96
N TYR A 110 -10.52 -0.26 9.67
CA TYR A 110 -11.21 -1.07 8.64
C TYR A 110 -11.74 -0.25 7.45
N SER A 111 -11.64 1.08 7.48
CA SER A 111 -12.24 1.97 6.48
C SER A 111 -11.20 2.94 5.92
N PRO A 112 -10.80 2.78 4.64
CA PRO A 112 -9.97 3.77 3.96
C PRO A 112 -10.80 4.96 3.47
N MET A 113 -10.14 6.08 3.22
CA MET A 113 -10.70 7.24 2.52
C MET A 113 -10.18 7.25 1.07
N SER A 114 -11.09 7.47 0.11
CA SER A 114 -10.72 7.66 -1.30
C SER A 114 -10.78 9.14 -1.67
N ILE A 115 -9.73 9.62 -2.34
CA ILE A 115 -9.69 10.96 -2.91
C ILE A 115 -10.80 11.10 -3.98
N THR A 116 -10.96 10.09 -4.83
CA THR A 116 -12.00 10.06 -5.85
C THR A 116 -13.41 10.10 -5.24
N TRP A 117 -13.69 9.34 -4.17
CA TRP A 117 -15.01 9.38 -3.52
C TRP A 117 -15.30 10.74 -2.87
N LEU A 118 -14.28 11.34 -2.23
CA LEU A 118 -14.40 12.68 -1.66
C LEU A 118 -14.73 13.72 -2.75
N TYR A 119 -14.00 13.67 -3.87
CA TYR A 119 -14.23 14.57 -5.00
C TYR A 119 -15.64 14.42 -5.56
N LYS A 120 -16.09 13.19 -5.84
CA LYS A 120 -17.45 12.90 -6.32
C LYS A 120 -18.52 13.46 -5.38
N GLY A 121 -18.36 13.28 -4.07
CA GLY A 121 -19.26 13.87 -3.08
C GLY A 121 -19.28 15.41 -3.12
N LEU A 122 -18.11 16.04 -3.30
CA LEU A 122 -17.97 17.50 -3.40
C LEU A 122 -18.67 18.07 -4.65
N VAL A 123 -18.51 17.42 -5.81
CA VAL A 123 -19.14 17.85 -7.07
C VAL A 123 -20.55 17.31 -7.27
N LYS A 124 -21.07 16.54 -6.30
CA LYS A 124 -22.37 15.87 -6.35
C LYS A 124 -22.52 14.93 -7.54
N ASP A 125 -21.44 14.27 -7.92
CA ASP A 125 -21.44 13.24 -8.95
C ASP A 125 -21.69 11.87 -8.32
N THR A 126 -22.66 11.13 -8.86
CA THR A 126 -23.06 9.81 -8.38
C THR A 126 -22.40 8.68 -9.16
N TRP A 127 -21.70 8.97 -10.25
CA TRP A 127 -21.17 7.98 -11.20
C TRP A 127 -19.64 8.02 -11.30
#